data_AF-A0AAD4GBG7-F1
#
_entry.id   AF-A0AAD4GBG7-F1
#
_cell.length_a   1.000
_cell.length_b   1.000
_cell.length_c   1.000
_cell.angle_alpha   90.00
_cell.angle_beta   90.00
_cell.angle_gamma   90.00
#
_symmetry.space_group_name_H-M   'P 1'
#
loop_
_entity.id
_entity.type
_entity.pdbx_description
1 polymer ?
#
loop_
_entity_poly.entity_id
_entity_poly.type
_entity_poly.pdbx_seq_one_letter_code
_entity_poly.pdbx_strand_id
1 'polypeptide(L)'
;MFSLLSALPTLRHATAPVSIPNGTFGARFRNQIAPRKVKYAKRQKGRIPIPTGGSTRGTTLAYGEYGIRIKGQGVRFTAKQLATAEEVIKRAIKVVKGAKLYMRVFPDIPVCIKGNETRMGKGKGTFEFWATRVPTGRVIFEVGGVPIREEIAREALRLGAAKLPTTYEFITRNSPPRLGNMLIEPLSPSIPPTPVTTLEPSQAS
;
A
#
# COMPACT_ATOMS: atom_id res chain seq x y z
N MET A 1 33.53 11.64 -77.74
CA MET A 1 32.28 12.35 -77.47
C MET A 1 31.46 11.55 -76.46
N PHE A 2 31.19 12.18 -75.32
CA PHE A 2 30.19 11.87 -74.27
C PHE A 2 30.23 10.50 -73.57
N SER A 3 30.86 10.46 -72.39
CA SER A 3 30.50 9.55 -71.30
C SER A 3 30.00 10.38 -70.12
N LEU A 4 28.68 10.57 -70.07
CA LEU A 4 27.96 11.17 -68.95
C LEU A 4 27.84 10.14 -67.82
N LEU A 5 28.65 10.27 -66.77
CA LEU A 5 28.37 9.65 -65.47
C LEU A 5 27.90 10.74 -64.51
N SER A 6 26.58 10.84 -64.37
CA SER A 6 25.91 11.68 -63.40
C SER A 6 26.09 11.11 -61.99
N ALA A 7 26.77 11.86 -61.13
CA ALA A 7 26.82 11.58 -59.70
C ALA A 7 25.44 11.86 -59.08
N LEU A 8 24.73 10.82 -58.67
CA LEU A 8 23.50 10.94 -57.89
C LEU A 8 23.83 11.46 -56.48
N PRO A 9 23.13 12.49 -55.96
CA PRO A 9 23.30 12.94 -54.60
C PRO A 9 22.68 11.91 -53.64
N THR A 10 23.48 11.38 -52.72
CA THR A 10 22.98 10.55 -51.61
C THR A 10 22.05 11.38 -50.73
N LEU A 11 20.75 11.13 -50.82
CA LEU A 11 19.73 11.67 -49.91
C LEU A 11 19.99 11.15 -48.48
N ARG A 12 20.69 11.96 -47.67
CA ARG A 12 20.71 11.79 -46.22
C ARG A 12 19.30 12.06 -45.71
N HIS A 13 18.56 11.01 -45.38
CA HIS A 13 17.28 11.16 -44.68
C HIS A 13 17.58 11.69 -43.27
N ALA A 14 17.33 12.98 -43.06
CA ALA A 14 17.31 13.56 -41.73
C ALA A 14 16.10 12.99 -40.98
N THR A 15 16.31 12.01 -40.10
CA THR A 15 15.29 11.58 -39.15
C THR A 15 15.10 12.70 -38.13
N ALA A 16 14.08 13.53 -38.31
CA ALA A 16 13.64 14.44 -37.26
C ALA A 16 13.31 13.62 -35.99
N PRO A 17 13.68 14.09 -34.79
CA PRO A 17 13.22 13.44 -33.57
C PRO A 17 11.70 13.56 -33.54
N VAL A 18 11.00 12.42 -33.59
CA VAL A 18 9.57 12.36 -33.37
C VAL A 18 9.32 12.86 -31.95
N SER A 19 8.85 14.10 -31.81
CA SER A 19 8.31 14.58 -30.56
C SER A 19 7.01 13.81 -30.33
N ILE A 20 7.11 12.75 -29.52
CA ILE A 20 5.93 12.05 -29.01
C ILE A 20 5.12 13.14 -28.30
N PRO A 21 3.92 13.52 -28.78
CA PRO A 21 3.09 14.41 -28.00
C PRO A 21 2.93 13.74 -26.64
N ASN A 22 3.02 14.49 -25.54
CA ASN A 22 2.69 14.02 -24.20
C ASN A 22 1.24 13.51 -24.23
N GLY A 23 1.09 12.28 -24.69
CA GLY A 23 -0.13 11.54 -24.72
C GLY A 23 -0.57 11.53 -23.28
N THR A 24 -1.78 11.98 -23.08
CA THR A 24 -2.54 11.86 -21.85
C THR A 24 -2.59 10.38 -21.45
N PHE A 25 -1.49 9.89 -20.87
CA PHE A 25 -1.39 8.54 -20.34
C PHE A 25 -2.36 8.45 -19.17
N GLY A 26 -3.48 7.78 -19.41
CA GLY A 26 -4.35 7.26 -18.37
C GLY A 26 -5.64 8.06 -18.21
N ALA A 27 -6.64 7.65 -18.97
CA ALA A 27 -8.04 7.97 -18.72
C ALA A 27 -8.42 7.85 -17.22
N ARG A 28 -8.74 9.01 -16.66
CA ARG A 28 -9.62 9.39 -15.53
C ARG A 28 -10.45 8.30 -14.81
N PHE A 29 -9.87 7.21 -14.32
CA PHE A 29 -10.58 6.32 -13.38
C PHE A 29 -9.68 5.80 -12.24
N ARG A 30 -8.81 6.66 -11.72
CA ARG A 30 -7.95 6.33 -10.56
C ARG A 30 -8.75 6.17 -9.25
N ASN A 31 -9.98 6.68 -9.19
CA ASN A 31 -10.80 6.74 -7.97
C ASN A 31 -11.81 5.60 -7.81
N GLN A 32 -11.87 4.63 -8.72
CA GLN A 32 -12.83 3.54 -8.59
C GLN A 32 -12.24 2.41 -7.75
N ILE A 33 -12.70 2.29 -6.50
CA ILE A 33 -12.39 1.19 -5.58
C ILE A 33 -13.19 -0.06 -5.99
N ALA A 34 -13.01 -0.48 -7.25
CA ALA A 34 -13.61 -1.68 -7.83
C ALA A 34 -12.73 -2.20 -8.99
N PRO A 35 -12.57 -3.52 -9.14
CA PRO A 35 -11.86 -4.10 -10.27
C PRO A 35 -12.63 -3.85 -11.58
N ARG A 36 -11.91 -3.45 -12.63
CA ARG A 36 -12.50 -3.14 -13.93
C ARG A 36 -12.99 -4.37 -14.70
N LYS A 37 -12.27 -5.48 -14.58
CA LYS A 37 -12.55 -6.73 -15.29
C LYS A 37 -12.70 -7.85 -14.27
N VAL A 38 -13.82 -8.56 -14.33
CA VAL A 38 -14.16 -9.62 -13.39
C VAL A 38 -14.69 -10.81 -14.18
N LYS A 39 -13.99 -11.95 -14.13
CA LYS A 39 -14.43 -13.19 -14.80
C LYS A 39 -15.68 -13.77 -14.17
N TYR A 40 -15.79 -13.71 -12.84
CA TYR A 40 -16.91 -14.26 -12.08
C TYR A 40 -17.42 -13.26 -11.04
N ALA A 41 -18.68 -12.83 -11.18
CA ALA A 41 -19.33 -11.91 -10.25
C ALA A 41 -19.66 -12.54 -8.89
N LYS A 42 -19.81 -13.87 -8.81
CA LYS A 42 -20.13 -14.60 -7.57
C LYS A 42 -18.92 -15.42 -7.11
N ARG A 43 -18.34 -15.10 -5.94
CA ARG A 43 -17.24 -15.87 -5.32
C ARG A 43 -17.54 -16.41 -3.93
N GLN A 44 -17.02 -17.58 -3.58
CA GLN A 44 -17.16 -18.11 -2.22
C GLN A 44 -16.58 -17.14 -1.18
N LYS A 45 -17.16 -17.16 0.04
CA LYS A 45 -16.81 -16.23 1.11
C LYS A 45 -15.34 -16.31 1.51
N GLY A 46 -14.73 -17.50 1.47
CA GLY A 46 -13.34 -17.73 1.90
C GLY A 46 -13.11 -17.44 3.39
N ARG A 47 -11.84 -17.39 3.80
CA ARG A 47 -11.37 -16.99 5.14
C ARG A 47 -10.25 -15.96 5.01
N ILE A 48 -10.02 -15.20 6.06
CA ILE A 48 -8.91 -14.25 6.11
C ILE A 48 -7.62 -15.07 6.27
N PRO A 49 -6.57 -14.84 5.45
CA PRO A 49 -5.34 -15.59 5.58
C PRO A 49 -4.66 -15.26 6.91
N ILE A 50 -4.24 -16.28 7.65
CA ILE A 50 -3.41 -16.13 8.85
C ILE A 50 -1.98 -16.54 8.45
N PRO A 51 -0.99 -15.63 8.53
CA PRO A 51 0.37 -15.92 8.08
C PRO A 51 1.13 -16.77 9.12
N THR A 52 0.77 -18.04 9.26
CA THR A 52 1.43 -18.97 10.20
C THR A 52 2.90 -19.20 9.86
N GLY A 53 3.25 -19.19 8.57
CA GLY A 53 4.61 -19.44 8.09
C GLY A 53 5.57 -18.25 8.16
N GLY A 54 5.42 -17.33 9.12
CA GLY A 54 6.42 -16.27 9.28
C GLY A 54 6.35 -15.10 8.27
N SER A 55 5.27 -14.96 7.50
CA SER A 55 5.22 -13.96 6.42
C SER A 55 5.12 -12.52 6.94
N THR A 56 6.15 -11.72 6.65
CA THR A 56 6.20 -10.27 6.95
C THR A 56 5.76 -9.40 5.78
N ARG A 57 5.25 -10.01 4.68
CA ARG A 57 4.96 -9.30 3.44
C ARG A 57 3.89 -8.22 3.65
N GLY A 58 4.27 -6.99 3.32
CA GLY A 58 3.36 -5.86 3.36
C GLY A 58 3.00 -5.37 4.77
N THR A 59 3.83 -5.71 5.75
CA THR A 59 3.78 -5.16 7.12
C THR A 59 4.68 -3.94 7.31
N THR A 60 5.54 -3.65 6.32
CA THR A 60 6.40 -2.47 6.21
C THR A 60 5.87 -1.48 5.17
N LEU A 61 6.27 -0.22 5.33
CA LEU A 61 6.00 0.85 4.36
C LEU A 61 6.77 0.61 3.06
N ALA A 62 6.16 0.91 1.92
CA ALA A 62 6.79 0.75 0.60
C ALA A 62 6.95 2.06 -0.18
N TYR A 63 6.00 2.98 -0.05
CA TYR A 63 5.95 4.21 -0.85
C TYR A 63 6.04 5.46 0.02
N GLY A 64 5.25 5.50 1.10
CA GLY A 64 5.18 6.64 2.01
C GLY A 64 6.31 6.72 3.04
N GLU A 65 6.29 7.82 3.79
CA GLU A 65 7.13 8.07 4.97
C GLU A 65 6.46 7.54 6.25
N TYR A 66 5.13 7.71 6.29
CA TYR A 66 4.26 7.35 7.40
C TYR A 66 3.11 6.48 6.91
N GLY A 67 2.52 5.70 7.79
CA GLY A 67 1.33 4.94 7.46
C GLY A 67 0.62 4.35 8.67
N ILE A 68 -0.42 3.58 8.39
CA ILE A 68 -1.12 2.79 9.39
C ILE A 68 -1.14 1.32 9.02
N ARG A 69 -0.88 0.47 10.01
CA ARG A 69 -1.04 -0.98 9.91
C ARG A 69 -2.08 -1.50 10.90
N ILE A 70 -2.61 -2.68 10.62
CA ILE A 70 -3.56 -3.36 11.52
C ILE A 70 -2.81 -3.89 12.73
N LYS A 71 -3.25 -3.50 13.93
CA LYS A 71 -2.76 -4.05 15.20
C LYS A 71 -3.63 -5.22 15.68
N GLY A 72 -4.93 -5.17 15.41
CA GLY A 72 -5.90 -6.18 15.82
C GLY A 72 -5.92 -7.45 14.96
N GLN A 73 -6.95 -8.27 15.15
CA GLN A 73 -7.18 -9.45 14.31
C GLN A 73 -7.37 -9.05 12.84
N GLY A 74 -7.14 -10.00 11.92
CA GLY A 74 -7.37 -9.77 10.50
C GLY A 74 -8.84 -9.45 10.23
N VAL A 75 -9.10 -8.49 9.34
CA VAL A 75 -10.45 -7.98 9.06
C VAL A 75 -10.76 -7.99 7.57
N ARG A 76 -12.05 -8.02 7.24
CA ARG A 76 -12.55 -7.74 5.89
C ARG A 76 -12.99 -6.31 5.78
N PHE A 77 -12.33 -5.53 4.93
CA PHE A 77 -12.77 -4.18 4.64
C PHE A 77 -13.69 -4.17 3.45
N THR A 78 -14.76 -3.39 3.55
CA THR A 78 -15.60 -3.05 2.41
C THR A 78 -14.98 -1.89 1.63
N ALA A 79 -15.25 -1.82 0.33
CA ALA A 79 -14.81 -0.73 -0.52
C ALA A 79 -15.29 0.63 0.01
N LYS A 80 -16.50 0.70 0.57
CA LYS A 80 -17.06 1.91 1.19
C LYS A 80 -16.22 2.39 2.37
N GLN A 81 -15.84 1.49 3.28
CA GLN A 81 -15.01 1.84 4.44
C GLN A 81 -13.64 2.41 4.01
N LEU A 82 -13.01 1.76 3.03
CA LEU A 82 -11.73 2.22 2.47
C LEU A 82 -11.88 3.58 1.78
N ALA A 83 -12.93 3.78 0.99
CA ALA A 83 -13.22 5.06 0.34
C ALA A 83 -13.43 6.20 1.35
N THR A 84 -14.22 5.95 2.40
CA THR A 84 -14.47 6.93 3.46
C THR A 84 -13.19 7.28 4.22
N ALA A 85 -12.37 6.28 4.58
CA ALA A 85 -11.09 6.52 5.22
C ALA A 85 -10.12 7.30 4.32
N GLU A 86 -10.05 6.94 3.03
CA GLU A 86 -9.23 7.61 2.02
C GLU A 86 -9.62 9.08 1.87
N GLU A 87 -10.92 9.36 1.77
CA GLU A 87 -11.46 10.72 1.66
C GLU A 87 -11.14 11.57 2.89
N VAL A 88 -11.32 11.02 4.10
CA VAL A 88 -10.98 11.72 5.35
C VAL A 88 -9.50 12.07 5.41
N ILE A 89 -8.62 11.12 5.08
CA ILE A 89 -7.17 11.36 5.08
C ILE A 89 -6.81 12.42 4.03
N LYS A 90 -7.36 12.31 2.81
CA LYS A 90 -7.14 13.29 1.73
C LYS A 90 -7.56 14.70 2.14
N ARG A 91 -8.68 14.84 2.85
CA ARG A 91 -9.14 16.14 3.38
C ARG A 91 -8.17 16.70 4.41
N ALA A 92 -7.65 15.87 5.32
CA ALA A 92 -6.71 16.29 6.36
C ALA A 92 -5.34 16.69 5.78
N ILE A 93 -4.80 15.94 4.82
CA ILE A 93 -3.49 16.24 4.21
C ILE A 93 -3.53 17.34 3.15
N LYS A 94 -4.72 17.82 2.76
CA LYS A 94 -4.92 18.82 1.70
C LYS A 94 -4.11 20.11 1.91
N VAL A 95 -3.84 20.46 3.17
CA VAL A 95 -3.04 21.63 3.55
C VAL A 95 -1.61 21.54 3.00
N VAL A 96 -1.06 20.32 2.92
CA VAL A 96 0.28 20.09 2.39
C VAL A 96 0.21 19.88 0.87
N LYS A 97 0.66 20.89 0.13
CA LYS A 97 0.71 20.83 -1.33
C LYS A 97 1.68 19.72 -1.78
N GLY A 98 1.22 18.86 -2.68
CA GLY A 98 2.02 17.75 -3.21
C GLY A 98 1.99 16.46 -2.38
N ALA A 99 1.32 16.45 -1.22
CA ALA A 99 1.12 15.22 -0.46
C ALA A 99 0.30 14.19 -1.24
N LYS A 100 0.74 12.94 -1.17
CA LYS A 100 0.11 11.78 -1.81
C LYS A 100 -0.29 10.76 -0.75
N LEU A 101 -1.47 10.18 -0.96
CA LEU A 101 -1.98 9.05 -0.19
C LEU A 101 -1.87 7.80 -1.05
N TYR A 102 -1.28 6.75 -0.50
CA TYR A 102 -1.17 5.43 -1.12
C TYR A 102 -2.05 4.45 -0.34
N MET A 103 -2.97 3.80 -1.03
CA MET A 103 -3.74 2.69 -0.48
C MET A 103 -3.03 1.37 -0.83
N ARG A 104 -2.57 0.63 0.18
CA ARG A 104 -1.79 -0.61 0.01
C ARG A 104 -2.65 -1.85 -0.18
N VAL A 105 -3.96 -1.73 0.05
CA VAL A 105 -4.95 -2.81 -0.06
C VAL A 105 -6.00 -2.44 -1.11
N PHE A 106 -6.40 -3.40 -1.93
CA PHE A 106 -7.42 -3.18 -2.96
C PHE A 106 -8.56 -4.18 -2.78
N PRO A 107 -9.84 -3.76 -2.89
CA PRO A 107 -10.98 -4.67 -2.81
C PRO A 107 -11.28 -5.28 -4.16
N ASP A 108 -10.87 -6.53 -4.28
CA ASP A 108 -10.95 -7.38 -5.46
C ASP A 108 -11.99 -8.51 -5.32
N ILE A 109 -12.58 -8.68 -4.13
CA ILE A 109 -13.49 -9.79 -3.85
C ILE A 109 -14.93 -9.31 -3.94
N PRO A 110 -15.77 -9.89 -4.81
CA PRO A 110 -17.17 -9.56 -4.87
C PRO A 110 -17.93 -10.25 -3.74
N VAL A 111 -18.66 -9.46 -2.95
CA VAL A 111 -19.55 -9.95 -1.90
C VAL A 111 -20.97 -9.96 -2.43
N CYS A 112 -21.61 -11.13 -2.33
CA CYS A 112 -23.01 -11.30 -2.70
C CYS A 112 -23.83 -11.58 -1.45
N ILE A 113 -24.91 -10.86 -1.28
CA ILE A 113 -25.82 -10.99 -0.15
C ILE A 113 -27.20 -11.34 -0.70
N LYS A 114 -27.88 -12.22 0.02
CA LYS A 114 -29.28 -12.55 -0.26
C LYS A 114 -30.14 -11.62 0.60
N GLY A 115 -31.25 -11.14 0.03
CA GLY A 115 -32.18 -10.27 0.74
C GLY A 115 -32.68 -10.92 2.02
N ASN A 116 -32.73 -10.12 3.09
CA ASN A 116 -33.11 -10.56 4.43
C ASN A 116 -34.56 -11.09 4.49
N GLU A 117 -35.40 -10.63 3.57
CA GLU A 117 -36.78 -11.04 3.37
C GLU A 117 -36.94 -12.45 2.78
N THR A 118 -35.88 -13.01 2.16
CA THR A 118 -35.97 -14.29 1.46
C THR A 118 -35.47 -15.47 2.30
N ARG A 119 -36.15 -16.61 2.20
CA ARG A 119 -35.77 -17.85 2.92
C ARG A 119 -34.47 -18.48 2.36
N MET A 120 -33.91 -19.40 3.14
CA MET A 120 -32.77 -20.24 2.75
C MET A 120 -33.12 -21.11 1.53
N GLY A 121 -32.12 -21.52 0.73
CA GLY A 121 -32.31 -22.26 -0.55
C GLY A 121 -32.19 -21.38 -1.81
N LYS A 122 -32.69 -21.81 -2.98
CA LYS A 122 -32.73 -21.00 -4.23
C LYS A 122 -31.40 -20.41 -4.73
N GLY A 123 -30.27 -20.98 -4.30
CA GLY A 123 -28.94 -20.55 -4.71
C GLY A 123 -28.45 -19.26 -4.03
N LYS A 124 -27.45 -18.63 -4.66
CA LYS A 124 -26.70 -17.51 -4.11
C LYS A 124 -27.25 -16.15 -4.58
N GLY A 125 -27.27 -15.19 -3.65
CA GLY A 125 -27.75 -13.82 -3.86
C GLY A 125 -26.99 -13.01 -4.92
N THR A 126 -27.42 -11.76 -5.08
CA THR A 126 -26.88 -10.79 -6.04
C THR A 126 -25.62 -10.12 -5.50
N PHE A 127 -24.82 -9.55 -6.39
CA PHE A 127 -23.63 -8.77 -6.01
C PHE A 127 -24.06 -7.47 -5.32
N GLU A 128 -23.42 -7.13 -4.20
CA GLU A 128 -23.71 -5.91 -3.45
C GLU A 128 -22.51 -4.96 -3.41
N PHE A 129 -21.34 -5.45 -2.96
CA PHE A 129 -20.15 -4.61 -2.83
C PHE A 129 -18.84 -5.37 -2.99
N TRP A 130 -17.77 -4.61 -3.19
CA TRP A 130 -16.39 -5.11 -3.20
C TRP A 130 -15.79 -5.11 -1.80
N ALA A 131 -15.05 -6.15 -1.47
CA ALA A 131 -14.32 -6.26 -0.21
C ALA A 131 -12.89 -6.74 -0.45
N THR A 132 -12.04 -6.56 0.55
CA THR A 132 -10.69 -7.13 0.61
C THR A 132 -10.50 -7.89 1.92
N ARG A 133 -9.65 -8.92 1.92
CA ARG A 133 -9.26 -9.66 3.13
C ARG A 133 -7.87 -9.20 3.53
N VAL A 134 -7.74 -8.66 4.74
CA VAL A 134 -6.48 -8.11 5.19
C VAL A 134 -6.02 -8.83 6.45
N PRO A 135 -4.83 -9.48 6.43
CA PRO A 135 -4.27 -10.13 7.61
C PRO A 135 -3.80 -9.09 8.63
N THR A 136 -3.62 -9.54 9.87
CA THR A 136 -3.01 -8.73 10.94
C THR A 136 -1.62 -8.24 10.54
N GLY A 137 -1.26 -7.03 10.96
CA GLY A 137 0.05 -6.42 10.73
C GLY A 137 0.22 -5.81 9.33
N ARG A 138 -0.71 -6.03 8.40
CA ARG A 138 -0.65 -5.45 7.06
C ARG A 138 -0.87 -3.93 7.11
N VAL A 139 -0.09 -3.21 6.32
CA VAL A 139 -0.26 -1.76 6.07
C VAL A 139 -1.48 -1.52 5.18
N ILE A 140 -2.33 -0.55 5.54
CA ILE A 140 -3.54 -0.17 4.80
C ILE A 140 -3.32 1.10 3.98
N PHE A 141 -2.87 2.17 4.66
CA PHE A 141 -2.64 3.47 4.05
C PHE A 141 -1.23 3.97 4.36
N GLU A 142 -0.66 4.70 3.41
CA GLU A 142 0.60 5.41 3.57
C GLU A 142 0.48 6.84 3.06
N VAL A 143 1.17 7.75 3.73
CA VAL A 143 1.24 9.16 3.36
C VAL A 143 2.69 9.47 3.00
N GLY A 144 2.90 10.16 1.88
CA GLY A 144 4.22 10.60 1.46
C GLY A 144 4.20 11.43 0.19
N GLY A 145 5.26 11.34 -0.60
CA GLY A 145 5.45 12.11 -1.85
C GLY A 145 6.15 13.46 -1.65
N VAL A 146 5.92 14.12 -0.51
CA VAL A 146 6.66 15.32 -0.06
C VAL A 146 6.96 15.18 1.43
N PRO A 147 7.98 15.87 1.97
CA PRO A 147 8.23 15.92 3.39
C PRO A 147 7.00 16.48 4.12
N ILE A 148 6.46 15.69 5.06
CA ILE A 148 5.30 16.04 5.88
C ILE A 148 5.74 15.98 7.34
N ARG A 149 5.32 16.96 8.13
CA ARG A 149 5.52 16.94 9.58
C ARG A 149 4.76 15.77 10.19
N GLU A 150 5.42 15.05 11.09
CA GLU A 150 4.88 13.84 11.69
C GLU A 150 3.52 14.08 12.37
N GLU A 151 3.37 15.19 13.09
CA GLU A 151 2.13 15.57 13.78
C GLU A 151 0.91 15.62 12.84
N ILE A 152 1.09 16.24 11.67
CA ILE A 152 0.02 16.36 10.66
C ILE A 152 -0.31 14.98 10.08
N ALA A 153 0.71 14.17 9.77
CA ALA A 153 0.51 12.83 9.25
C ALA A 153 -0.19 11.92 10.27
N ARG A 154 0.22 11.99 11.54
CA ARG A 154 -0.33 11.23 12.66
C ARG A 154 -1.80 11.57 12.87
N GLU A 155 -2.17 12.85 12.93
CA GLU A 155 -3.56 13.27 13.07
C GLU A 155 -4.41 12.89 11.87
N ALA A 156 -3.92 13.08 10.64
CA ALA A 156 -4.65 12.69 9.43
C ALA A 156 -4.94 11.19 9.39
N LEU A 157 -3.94 10.37 9.72
CA LEU A 157 -4.06 8.92 9.78
C LEU A 157 -4.95 8.46 10.93
N ARG A 158 -4.91 9.12 12.09
CA ARG A 158 -5.81 8.87 13.24
C ARG A 158 -7.27 9.06 12.85
N LEU A 159 -7.59 10.18 12.17
CA LEU A 159 -8.93 10.47 11.68
C LEU A 159 -9.43 9.45 10.65
N GLY A 160 -8.57 9.07 9.71
CA GLY A 160 -8.90 8.04 8.72
C GLY A 160 -9.14 6.67 9.35
N ALA A 161 -8.29 6.31 10.31
CA ALA A 161 -8.36 5.01 10.97
C ALA A 161 -9.58 4.88 11.90
N ALA A 162 -10.10 5.99 12.45
CA ALA A 162 -11.38 6.00 13.17
C ALA A 162 -12.59 5.59 12.31
N LYS A 163 -12.46 5.56 10.98
CA LYS A 163 -13.50 5.08 10.04
C LYS A 163 -13.38 3.58 9.74
N LEU A 164 -12.33 2.93 10.22
CA LEU A 164 -12.09 1.51 9.99
C LEU A 164 -12.57 0.69 11.20
N PRO A 165 -13.13 -0.51 10.99
CA PRO A 165 -13.65 -1.37 12.05
C PRO A 165 -12.55 -2.16 12.82
N THR A 166 -11.32 -1.65 12.92
CA THR A 166 -10.21 -2.35 13.58
C THR A 166 -9.27 -1.40 14.31
N THR A 167 -8.48 -1.95 15.23
CA THR A 167 -7.39 -1.21 15.88
C THR A 167 -6.17 -1.13 14.97
N TYR A 168 -5.53 0.02 15.00
CA TYR A 168 -4.42 0.35 14.12
C TYR A 168 -3.22 0.81 14.93
N GLU A 169 -2.10 0.86 14.25
CA GLU A 169 -0.83 1.35 14.76
C GLU A 169 -0.23 2.29 13.73
N PHE A 170 0.20 3.46 14.17
CA PHE A 170 0.95 4.40 13.36
C PHE A 170 2.38 3.88 13.18
N ILE A 171 2.88 3.95 11.95
CA ILE A 171 4.21 3.44 11.58
C ILE A 171 5.00 4.47 10.80
N THR A 172 6.31 4.45 11.03
CA THR A 172 7.34 5.20 10.28
C THR A 172 8.18 4.22 9.47
N ARG A 173 9.06 4.72 8.59
CA ARG A 173 9.98 3.86 7.82
C ARG A 173 10.90 2.99 8.69
N ASN A 174 11.29 3.51 9.86
CA ASN A 174 12.17 2.81 10.79
C ASN A 174 11.42 1.78 11.66
N SER A 175 10.10 1.72 11.56
CA SER A 175 9.33 0.77 12.37
C SER A 175 9.60 -0.68 11.93
N PRO A 176 9.80 -1.61 12.88
CA PRO A 176 10.06 -3.00 12.56
C PRO A 176 8.86 -3.67 11.85
N PRO A 177 9.10 -4.67 10.98
CA PRO A 177 8.04 -5.49 10.43
C PRO A 177 7.28 -6.21 11.55
N ARG A 178 6.02 -6.57 11.25
CA ARG A 178 5.15 -7.25 12.21
C ARG A 178 4.86 -8.66 11.73
N LEU A 179 4.96 -9.63 12.61
CA LEU A 179 4.54 -11.01 12.37
C LEU A 179 3.32 -11.33 13.23
N GLY A 180 2.15 -11.21 12.62
CA GLY A 180 0.89 -11.31 13.37
C GLY A 180 0.86 -10.26 14.49
N ASN A 181 0.88 -10.70 15.73
CA ASN A 181 0.90 -9.80 16.88
C ASN A 181 2.30 -9.41 17.38
N MET A 182 3.34 -10.09 16.92
CA MET A 182 4.72 -9.88 17.36
C MET A 182 5.41 -8.84 16.48
N LEU A 183 6.24 -7.99 17.07
CA LEU A 183 7.17 -7.13 16.34
C LEU A 183 8.47 -7.90 16.13
N ILE A 184 8.99 -7.90 14.91
CA ILE A 184 10.30 -8.45 14.62
C ILE A 184 11.27 -7.29 14.67
N GLU A 185 11.89 -7.10 15.82
CA GLU A 185 13.00 -6.17 15.95
C GLU A 185 14.20 -6.71 15.17
N PRO A 186 14.90 -5.88 14.38
CA PRO A 186 16.17 -6.32 13.80
C PRO A 186 17.09 -6.67 14.96
N LEU A 187 17.82 -7.79 14.86
CA LEU A 187 18.88 -8.11 15.81
C LEU A 187 19.77 -6.87 15.91
N SER A 188 19.83 -6.24 17.08
CA SER A 188 20.84 -5.21 17.34
C SER A 188 22.20 -5.83 17.00
N PRO A 189 23.11 -5.12 16.30
CA PRO A 189 24.46 -5.64 16.15
C PRO A 189 24.96 -5.95 17.57
N SER A 190 25.29 -7.21 17.82
CA SER A 190 25.83 -7.63 19.11
C SER A 190 27.02 -6.72 19.39
N ILE A 191 26.87 -5.78 20.33
CA ILE A 191 28.01 -4.99 20.80
C ILE A 191 28.98 -6.07 21.28
N PRO A 192 30.16 -6.22 20.65
CA PRO A 192 31.13 -7.19 21.14
C PRO A 192 31.33 -6.86 22.61
N PRO A 193 31.34 -7.87 23.51
CA PRO A 193 31.46 -7.59 24.93
C PRO A 193 32.66 -6.66 25.11
N THR A 194 32.42 -5.46 25.65
CA THR A 194 33.48 -4.51 25.96
C THR A 194 34.53 -5.29 26.74
N PRO A 195 35.81 -5.31 26.31
CA PRO A 195 36.83 -6.02 27.07
C PRO A 195 36.78 -5.47 28.48
N VAL A 196 36.40 -6.33 29.43
CA VAL A 196 36.41 -6.00 30.84
C VAL A 196 37.87 -5.76 31.17
N THR A 197 38.29 -4.49 31.27
CA THR A 197 39.60 -4.15 31.79
C THR A 197 39.61 -4.59 33.24
N THR A 198 40.13 -5.80 33.49
CA THR A 198 40.43 -6.27 34.84
C THR A 198 41.50 -5.34 35.39
N LEU A 199 41.11 -4.38 36.22
CA LEU A 199 42.07 -3.60 37.01
C LEU A 199 42.72 -4.59 37.98
N GLU A 200 43.98 -4.94 37.74
CA GLU A 200 44.76 -5.73 38.69
C GLU A 200 44.93 -4.94 39.99
N PRO A 201 44.57 -5.53 41.16
CA PRO A 201 44.88 -4.93 42.44
C PRO A 201 46.34 -5.25 42.81
N SER A 202 47.31 -4.54 42.24
CA SER A 202 48.73 -4.79 42.54
C SER A 202 49.64 -3.55 42.54
N GLN A 203 49.12 -2.39 42.95
CA GLN A 203 49.95 -1.23 43.32
C GLN A 203 49.29 -0.46 44.49
N ALA A 204 49.08 -1.14 45.62
CA ALA A 204 48.91 -0.48 46.92
C ALA A 204 50.07 -0.96 47.80
N SER A 205 51.17 -0.20 47.78
CA SER A 205 52.31 -0.33 48.67
C SER A 205 52.86 1.07 48.91
#